data_AF-A0A2H1FE72-F1
#
_entry.id   AF-A0A2H1FE72-F1
#
_cell.length_a   1.000
_cell.length_b   1.000
_cell.length_c   1.000
_cell.angle_alpha   90.00
_cell.angle_beta   90.00
_cell.angle_gamma   90.00
#
_symmetry.space_group_name_H-M   'P 1'
#
loop_
_entity.id
_entity.type
_entity.pdbx_description
1 polymer ?
#
loop_
_entity_poly.entity_id
_entity_poly.type
_entity_poly.pdbx_seq_one_letter_code
_entity_poly.pdbx_strand_id
1 'polypeptide(L)' 'MARKGIVAEIFSKAIYNDKPQSYIVGYIDRGTTKEVTLEEFLKRSENFEIIPATRIAYIKKKNSILYSKTCKISKSF' A
#
# COMPACT_ATOMS: atom_id res chain seq x y z
N MET A 1 -2.03 -19.41 6.51
CA MET A 1 -3.05 -18.49 5.98
C MET A 1 -2.40 -17.18 5.53
N ALA A 2 -2.77 -16.69 4.36
CA ALA A 2 -1.91 -15.88 3.50
C ALA A 2 -1.92 -14.38 3.83
N ARG A 3 -0.72 -13.77 3.92
CA ARG A 3 -0.47 -12.32 4.04
C ARG A 3 -1.12 -11.45 2.93
N LYS A 4 -1.71 -12.10 1.91
CA LYS A 4 -2.46 -11.49 0.81
C LYS A 4 -3.82 -10.90 1.25
N GLY A 5 -4.36 -11.35 2.38
CA GLY A 5 -5.64 -10.86 2.92
C GLY A 5 -5.57 -9.42 3.45
N ILE A 6 -4.51 -9.07 4.19
CA ILE A 6 -4.44 -7.79 4.93
C ILE A 6 -4.47 -6.58 4.00
N VAL A 7 -3.75 -6.63 2.88
CA VAL A 7 -3.78 -5.54 1.88
C VAL A 7 -5.18 -5.41 1.28
N ALA A 8 -5.79 -6.52 0.86
CA ALA A 8 -7.14 -6.51 0.33
C ALA A 8 -8.16 -5.99 1.35
N GLU A 9 -8.04 -6.35 2.63
CA GLU A 9 -8.90 -5.85 3.70
C GLU A 9 -8.75 -4.35 3.93
N ILE A 10 -7.51 -3.82 3.91
CA ILE A 10 -7.26 -2.38 4.04
C ILE A 10 -7.85 -1.63 2.86
N PHE A 11 -7.68 -2.15 1.64
CA PHE A 11 -8.26 -1.56 0.44
C PHE A 11 -9.78 -1.57 0.49
N SER A 12 -10.40 -2.70 0.82
CA SER A 12 -11.86 -2.79 0.98
C SER A 12 -12.37 -1.82 2.05
N LYS A 13 -11.73 -1.74 3.22
CA LYS A 13 -12.11 -0.75 4.24
C LYS A 13 -11.98 0.68 3.71
N ALA A 14 -10.90 0.99 3.01
CA ALA A 14 -10.64 2.32 2.51
C ALA A 14 -11.55 2.75 1.35
N ILE A 15 -12.05 1.80 0.55
CA ILE A 15 -12.97 2.05 -0.57
C ILE A 15 -14.42 2.11 -0.07
N TYR A 16 -14.84 1.17 0.77
CA TYR A 16 -16.25 1.00 1.15
C TYR A 16 -16.62 1.71 2.47
N ASN A 17 -15.67 1.90 3.38
CA ASN A 17 -15.96 2.31 4.76
C ASN A 17 -15.25 3.61 5.18
N ASP A 18 -14.41 4.17 4.32
CA ASP A 18 -13.51 5.28 4.65
C ASP A 18 -13.23 6.12 3.39
N LYS A 19 -12.41 7.17 3.53
CA LYS A 19 -11.99 7.98 2.37
C LYS A 19 -10.68 7.44 1.81
N PRO A 20 -10.62 6.96 0.55
CA PRO A 20 -9.39 6.40 -0.03
C PRO A 20 -8.24 7.43 -0.08
N GLN A 21 -8.60 8.72 -0.16
CA GLN A 21 -7.67 9.86 -0.11
C GLN A 21 -6.90 9.97 1.23
N SER A 22 -7.42 9.40 2.32
CA SER A 22 -6.77 9.42 3.64
C SER A 22 -5.72 8.32 3.82
N TYR A 23 -5.61 7.40 2.86
CA TYR A 23 -4.67 6.29 2.89
C TYR A 23 -3.53 6.60 1.92
N ILE A 24 -2.30 6.40 2.37
CA ILE A 24 -1.10 6.55 1.57
C ILE A 24 -0.51 5.16 1.33
N VAL A 25 -0.29 4.84 0.07
CA VAL A 25 0.34 3.61 -0.40
C VAL A 25 1.75 3.94 -0.88
N GLY A 26 2.74 3.34 -0.22
CA GLY A 26 4.12 3.33 -0.67
C GLY A 26 4.35 2.09 -1.52
N TYR A 27 4.64 2.24 -2.81
CA TYR A 27 4.93 1.14 -3.73
C TYR A 27 6.29 1.32 -4.41
N ILE A 28 6.93 0.22 -4.77
CA ILE A 28 8.23 0.27 -5.47
C ILE A 28 7.98 0.31 -6.98
N ASP A 29 8.29 1.46 -7.57
CA ASP A 29 8.28 1.69 -9.02
C ASP A 29 9.71 1.84 -9.53
N ARG A 30 10.13 1.01 -10.48
CA ARG A 30 11.47 1.06 -11.10
C ARG A 30 12.65 1.18 -10.10
N GLY A 31 12.51 0.57 -8.92
CA GLY A 31 13.53 0.58 -7.85
C GLY A 31 13.45 1.77 -6.88
N THR A 32 12.51 2.70 -7.08
CA THR A 32 12.25 3.83 -6.18
C THR A 32 10.93 3.61 -5.44
N THR A 33 10.88 3.95 -4.15
CA THR A 33 9.61 3.94 -3.40
C THR A 33 8.84 5.22 -3.71
N LYS A 34 7.66 5.09 -4.30
CA LYS A 34 6.73 6.18 -4.58
C LYS A 34 5.58 6.11 -3.59
N GLU A 35 5.27 7.26 -2.99
CA GLU A 35 4.14 7.42 -2.08
C GLU A 35 3.03 8.17 -2.80
N VAL A 36 1.85 7.58 -2.82
CA VAL A 36 0.65 8.16 -3.42
C VAL A 36 -0.56 7.85 -2.55
N THR A 37 -1.67 8.55 -2.74
CA THR A 37 -2.91 8.17 -2.07
C THR A 37 -3.44 6.85 -2.62
N LEU A 38 -4.28 6.14 -1.87
CA LEU A 38 -4.90 4.90 -2.33
C LEU A 38 -5.73 5.12 -3.60
N GLU A 39 -6.45 6.25 -3.67
CA GLU A 39 -7.24 6.61 -4.85
C GLU A 39 -6.34 6.77 -6.08
N GLU A 40 -5.23 7.49 -5.94
CA GLU A 40 -4.26 7.68 -7.02
C GLU A 40 -3.57 6.38 -7.40
N PHE A 41 -3.25 5.54 -6.41
CA PHE A 41 -2.68 4.22 -6.63
C PHE A 41 -3.64 3.34 -7.44
N LEU A 42 -4.93 3.33 -7.13
CA LEU A 42 -5.94 2.56 -7.86
C LEU A 42 -6.06 3.03 -9.32
N LYS A 43 -6.06 4.36 -9.54
CA LYS A 43 -6.05 4.94 -10.89
C LYS A 43 -4.78 4.57 -11.68
N ARG A 44 -3.61 4.62 -11.04
CA ARG A 44 -2.32 4.31 -11.69
C ARG A 44 -2.03 2.83 -11.88
N SER A 45 -2.53 2.01 -10.97
CA SER A 45 -2.32 0.57 -11.01
C SER A 45 -3.29 -0.16 -11.93
N GLU A 46 -4.29 0.56 -12.49
CA GLU A 46 -5.44 -0.01 -13.20
C GLU A 46 -5.96 -1.25 -12.47
N ASN A 47 -6.45 -1.07 -11.23
CA ASN A 47 -6.92 -2.18 -10.39
C ASN A 47 -5.91 -3.34 -10.26
N PHE A 48 -4.64 -3.00 -10.05
CA PHE A 48 -3.52 -3.96 -9.91
C PHE A 48 -3.08 -4.69 -11.18
N GLU A 49 -3.59 -4.32 -12.36
CA GLU A 49 -3.11 -4.87 -13.64
C GLU A 49 -1.69 -4.36 -13.98
N ILE A 50 -1.42 -3.07 -13.75
CA ILE A 50 -0.09 -2.48 -13.99
C ILE A 50 0.83 -2.66 -12.78
N ILE A 51 0.31 -2.40 -11.57
CA ILE A 51 1.11 -2.43 -10.33
C ILE A 51 0.53 -3.48 -9.39
N PRO A 52 1.10 -4.69 -9.33
CA PRO A 52 0.57 -5.73 -8.47
C PRO A 52 0.75 -5.35 -7.00
N ALA A 53 -0.17 -5.81 -6.14
CA ALA A 53 -0.11 -5.58 -4.69
C ALA A 53 1.20 -6.08 -4.04
N THR A 54 1.94 -6.97 -4.71
CA THR A 54 3.27 -7.44 -4.30
C THR A 54 4.33 -6.34 -4.27
N ARG A 55 4.14 -5.27 -5.06
CA ARG A 55 5.02 -4.09 -5.12
C ARG A 55 4.74 -3.08 -4.01
N ILE A 56 3.65 -3.24 -3.26
CA ILE A 56 3.34 -2.38 -2.11
C ILE A 56 4.36 -2.66 -1.00
N ALA A 57 5.13 -1.63 -0.67
CA ALA A 57 6.09 -1.64 0.43
C ALA A 57 5.41 -1.36 1.77
N TYR A 58 4.50 -0.39 1.83
CA TYR A 58 3.72 -0.12 3.04
C TYR A 58 2.44 0.66 2.73
N ILE A 59 1.50 0.62 3.66
CA ILE A 59 0.27 1.40 3.65
C ILE A 59 0.17 2.10 4.99
N LYS A 60 0.04 3.42 4.98
CA LYS A 60 -0.15 4.25 6.17
C LYS A 60 -1.43 5.07 6.05
N LYS A 61 -2.09 5.30 7.18
CA LYS A 61 -3.27 6.16 7.29
C LYS A 61 -2.99 7.20 8.37
N LYS A 62 -2.97 8.48 7.99
CA LYS A 62 -2.60 9.62 8.85
C LYS A 62 -1.25 9.42 9.56
N ASN A 63 -1.27 8.77 10.74
CA ASN A 63 -0.10 8.55 11.59
C ASN A 63 0.08 7.07 12.00
N SER A 64 -0.69 6.14 11.40
CA SER A 64 -0.65 4.72 11.71
C SER A 64 -0.27 3.91 10.47
N ILE A 65 0.70 3.01 10.61
CA ILE A 65 1.11 2.08 9.55
C ILE A 65 0.18 0.87 9.62
N LEU A 66 -0.71 0.75 8.63
CA LEU A 66 -1.69 -0.35 8.56
C LEU A 66 -1.08 -1.62 7.97
N TYR A 67 -0.13 -1.45 7.05
CA TYR A 67 0.61 -2.54 6.46
C TYR A 67 2.04 -2.11 6.23
N SER A 68 2.98 -2.98 6.52
CA SER A 68 4.34 -2.86 6.03
C SER A 68 4.80 -4.21 5.55
N LYS A 69 5.27 -4.25 4.30
CA LYS A 69 6.09 -5.33 3.83
C LYS A 69 7.37 -5.23 4.63
N THR A 70 7.60 -6.17 5.54
CA THR A 70 8.91 -6.37 6.19
C THR A 70 9.92 -6.67 5.08
N CYS A 71 10.43 -5.63 4.43
CA CYS A 71 11.84 -5.62 4.10
C CYS A 71 12.51 -5.37 5.43
N LYS A 72 13.28 -6.35 5.93
CA LYS A 72 14.19 -6.13 7.04
C LYS A 72 15.12 -4.98 6.63
N ILE A 73 14.76 -3.74 6.95
CA ILE A 73 15.73 -2.67 7.03
C ILE A 73 16.41 -2.98 8.36
N SER A 74 17.44 -3.82 8.29
CA SER A 74 18.46 -3.88 9.32
C SER A 74 18.92 -2.45 9.55
N LYS A 75 18.41 -1.83 10.62
CA LYS A 75 19.08 -0.71 11.26
C LYS A 75 20.43 -1.25 11.70
N SER A 76 21.46 -1.07 10.88
CA SER A 76 22.83 -1.08 11.40
C SER A 76 23.01 0.26 12.09
N PHE A 77 23.16 0.18 13.41
CA PHE A 77 23.62 1.25 14.30
C PHE A 77 25.05 1.68 13.94
#